data_AF-A0A2C9L5U5-F1
#
_entry.id   AF-A0A2C9L5U5-F1
#
_cell.length_a   1.000
_cell.length_b   1.000
_cell.length_c   1.000
_cell.angle_alpha   90.00
_cell.angle_beta   90.00
_cell.angle_gamma   90.00
#
_symmetry.space_group_name_H-M   'P 1'
#
loop_
_entity.id
_entity.type
_entity.pdbx_description
1 polymer ?
#
loop_
_entity_poly.entity_id
_entity_poly.type
_entity_poly.pdbx_seq_one_letter_code
_entity_poly.pdbx_strand_id
1 'polypeptide(L)'
;MRAATYFSLSVLILHCSIPGSCFIQVSGIYAGVAALGSIIYTGFDSFVCHFKTCCDDRWIIKNLTGLEADLQRKLHGQHLVQKTVLGHIKGHLRTNNPSKALVLSFHGPTGVGKNFVSRIIAENLYREGLHSKFVHLISATKEFPHEGMVPFYKERLKAWIE
;
A
#
# COMPACT_ATOMS: atom_id res chain seq x y z
N MET A 1 -2.11 -5.50 -15.19
CA MET A 1 -1.91 -6.80 -15.88
C MET A 1 -2.79 -7.01 -17.12
N ARG A 2 -4.07 -6.58 -17.17
CA ARG A 2 -4.94 -6.84 -18.35
C ARG A 2 -4.72 -5.94 -19.57
N ALA A 3 -4.11 -4.76 -19.44
CA ALA A 3 -3.94 -3.82 -20.56
C ALA A 3 -2.80 -4.22 -21.53
N ALA A 4 -1.73 -4.83 -21.01
CA ALA A 4 -0.57 -5.24 -21.81
C ALA A 4 -0.92 -6.36 -22.82
N THR A 5 -1.89 -7.22 -22.47
CA THR A 5 -2.37 -8.29 -23.35
C THR A 5 -3.16 -7.78 -24.55
N TYR A 6 -3.92 -6.68 -24.41
CA TYR A 6 -4.71 -6.12 -25.53
C TYR A 6 -3.84 -5.40 -26.56
N PHE A 7 -2.79 -4.72 -26.13
CA PHE A 7 -1.87 -4.02 -27.02
C PHE A 7 -0.99 -4.99 -27.84
N SER A 8 -0.64 -6.15 -27.27
CA SER A 8 0.10 -7.19 -27.98
C SER A 8 -0.73 -7.91 -29.06
N LEU A 9 -2.06 -8.00 -28.88
CA LEU A 9 -2.93 -8.69 -29.84
C LEU A 9 -3.24 -7.85 -31.08
N SER A 10 -3.35 -6.53 -30.97
CA SER A 10 -3.67 -5.65 -32.11
C SER A 10 -2.51 -5.54 -33.11
N VAL A 11 -1.27 -5.64 -32.66
CA VAL A 11 -0.07 -5.60 -33.53
C VAL A 11 0.10 -6.91 -34.32
N LEU A 12 -0.40 -8.04 -33.82
CA LEU A 12 -0.27 -9.36 -34.47
C LEU A 12 -1.10 -9.54 -35.76
N ILE A 13 -2.10 -8.68 -35.99
CA ILE A 13 -3.10 -8.89 -37.07
C ILE A 13 -2.75 -8.11 -38.34
N LEU A 14 -1.85 -7.14 -38.29
CA LEU A 14 -1.47 -6.37 -39.47
C LEU A 14 -0.03 -6.70 -39.87
N HIS A 15 0.14 -7.57 -40.87
CA HIS A 15 1.24 -7.65 -41.86
C HIS A 15 1.64 -9.09 -42.22
N CYS A 16 0.90 -9.71 -43.14
CA CYS A 16 1.48 -10.69 -44.07
C CYS A 16 0.55 -10.86 -45.28
N SER A 17 0.64 -9.95 -46.26
CA SER A 17 -0.13 -10.04 -47.52
C SER A 17 0.70 -10.57 -48.69
N ILE A 18 1.91 -11.12 -48.47
CA ILE A 18 2.74 -11.68 -49.55
C ILE A 18 3.40 -12.99 -49.09
N PRO A 19 3.15 -14.13 -49.79
CA PRO A 19 3.78 -15.41 -49.49
C PRO A 19 5.23 -15.40 -50.00
N GLY A 20 6.21 -15.24 -49.11
CA GLY A 20 7.61 -15.53 -49.46
C GLY A 20 8.73 -14.77 -48.74
N SER A 21 8.46 -13.70 -47.97
CA SER A 21 9.56 -12.87 -47.42
C SER A 21 9.40 -12.42 -45.96
N CYS A 22 8.32 -12.78 -45.28
CA CYS A 22 7.95 -12.13 -44.01
C CYS A 22 8.33 -12.94 -42.76
N PHE A 23 9.58 -13.41 -42.64
CA PHE A 23 10.00 -14.17 -41.43
C PHE A 23 11.16 -13.54 -40.65
N ILE A 24 11.94 -12.61 -41.23
CA ILE A 24 13.20 -12.16 -40.61
C ILE A 24 13.15 -10.72 -40.06
N GLN A 25 12.31 -9.83 -40.61
CA GLN A 25 12.21 -8.43 -40.09
C GLN A 25 11.20 -8.23 -38.97
N VAL A 26 10.30 -9.20 -38.76
CA VAL A 26 9.15 -9.03 -37.88
C VAL A 26 9.55 -9.17 -36.40
N SER A 27 10.49 -10.06 -36.08
CA SER A 27 10.96 -10.28 -34.70
C SER A 27 11.62 -9.03 -34.08
N GLY A 28 12.38 -8.27 -34.87
CA GLY A 28 13.10 -7.08 -34.42
C GLY A 28 12.17 -5.92 -34.05
N ILE A 29 11.08 -5.73 -34.80
CA ILE A 29 10.10 -4.67 -34.52
C ILE A 29 9.31 -5.01 -33.25
N TYR A 30 8.87 -6.27 -33.08
CA TYR A 30 8.21 -6.70 -31.85
C TYR A 30 9.11 -6.55 -30.62
N ALA A 31 10.38 -6.94 -30.73
CA ALA A 31 11.36 -6.74 -29.66
C ALA A 31 11.59 -5.25 -29.35
N GLY A 32 11.67 -4.40 -30.39
CA GLY A 32 11.83 -2.96 -30.24
C GLY A 32 10.64 -2.27 -29.58
N VAL A 33 9.40 -2.59 -29.99
CA VAL A 33 8.18 -2.05 -29.39
C VAL A 33 8.01 -2.51 -27.93
N ALA A 34 8.35 -3.77 -27.63
CA ALA A 34 8.31 -4.28 -26.26
C ALA A 34 9.36 -3.60 -25.35
N ALA A 35 10.58 -3.39 -25.86
CA ALA A 35 11.64 -2.71 -25.12
C ALA A 35 11.31 -1.23 -24.85
N LEU A 36 10.87 -0.49 -25.87
CA LEU A 36 10.47 0.91 -25.73
C LEU A 36 9.22 1.07 -24.84
N GLY A 37 8.24 0.18 -24.98
CA GLY A 37 7.04 0.17 -24.14
C GLY A 37 7.35 -0.05 -22.66
N SER A 38 8.33 -0.91 -22.35
CA SER A 38 8.75 -1.17 -20.95
C SER A 38 9.46 0.02 -20.32
N ILE A 39 10.31 0.72 -21.07
CA ILE A 39 11.02 1.93 -20.61
C ILE A 39 10.02 3.08 -20.36
N ILE A 40 9.07 3.28 -21.28
CA ILE A 40 8.04 4.31 -21.13
C ILE A 40 7.11 3.98 -19.96
N TYR A 41 6.72 2.72 -19.78
CA TYR A 41 5.86 2.31 -18.68
C TYR A 41 6.52 2.51 -17.31
N THR A 42 7.77 2.07 -17.16
CA THR A 42 8.52 2.24 -15.90
C THR A 42 8.87 3.71 -15.62
N GLY A 43 9.20 4.48 -16.66
CA GLY A 43 9.42 5.92 -16.55
C GLY A 43 8.16 6.69 -16.17
N PHE A 44 7.02 6.33 -16.74
CA PHE A 44 5.72 6.94 -16.44
C PHE A 44 5.24 6.60 -15.03
N ASP A 45 5.38 5.34 -14.58
CA ASP A 45 4.99 4.94 -13.23
C ASP A 45 5.84 5.68 -12.17
N SER A 46 7.15 5.78 -12.40
CA SER A 46 8.06 6.55 -11.54
C SER A 46 7.70 8.06 -11.50
N PHE A 47 7.35 8.64 -12.64
CA PHE A 47 6.88 10.04 -12.73
C PHE A 47 5.54 10.23 -12.00
N VAL A 48 4.57 9.34 -12.18
CA VAL A 48 3.27 9.39 -11.48
C VAL A 48 3.47 9.22 -9.98
N CYS A 49 4.34 8.32 -9.53
CA CYS A 49 4.66 8.13 -8.12
C CYS A 49 5.47 9.27 -7.48
N HIS A 50 6.05 10.15 -8.30
CA HIS A 50 6.64 11.40 -7.82
C HIS A 50 5.55 12.43 -7.47
N PHE A 51 4.48 12.51 -8.27
CA PHE A 51 3.40 13.48 -8.08
C PHE A 51 2.18 12.92 -7.31
N LYS A 52 2.05 11.58 -7.16
CA LYS A 52 0.98 10.89 -6.43
C LYS A 52 1.50 9.91 -5.39
N THR A 53 0.66 9.59 -4.41
CA THR A 53 0.96 8.66 -3.32
C THR A 53 0.96 7.21 -3.83
N CYS A 54 2.12 6.72 -4.25
CA CYS A 54 2.30 5.29 -4.53
C CYS A 54 2.71 4.51 -3.28
N CYS A 55 2.21 3.28 -3.18
CA CYS A 55 2.67 2.30 -2.21
C CYS A 55 4.02 1.73 -2.66
N ASP A 56 5.10 2.42 -2.31
CA ASP A 56 6.47 2.03 -2.63
C ASP A 56 7.15 1.47 -1.37
N ASP A 57 7.96 0.42 -1.55
CA ASP A 57 8.72 -0.22 -0.47
C ASP A 57 9.75 0.74 0.16
N ARG A 58 10.05 1.88 -0.49
CA ARG A 58 10.85 2.97 0.10
C ARG A 58 10.24 3.57 1.36
N TRP A 59 8.91 3.59 1.46
CA TRP A 59 8.17 4.19 2.58
C TRP A 59 7.49 3.15 3.47
N ILE A 60 7.12 2.00 2.91
CA ILE A 60 6.42 0.90 3.59
C ILE A 60 7.37 -0.29 3.71
N ILE A 61 7.97 -0.48 4.89
CA ILE A 61 9.05 -1.45 5.13
C ILE A 61 8.49 -2.84 5.45
N LYS A 62 7.30 -2.91 6.08
CA LYS A 62 6.66 -4.16 6.51
C LYS A 62 7.59 -5.04 7.39
N ASN A 63 8.31 -4.44 8.34
CA ASN A 63 9.25 -5.16 9.21
C ASN A 63 8.51 -6.03 10.25
N LEU A 64 8.07 -7.21 9.84
CA LEU A 64 7.30 -8.13 10.70
C LEU A 64 8.14 -8.73 11.84
N THR A 65 9.43 -8.99 11.59
CA THR A 65 10.34 -9.51 12.62
C THR A 65 10.62 -8.44 13.68
N GLY A 66 10.83 -7.20 13.27
CA GLY A 66 10.97 -6.05 14.18
C GLY A 66 9.70 -5.82 14.99
N LEU A 67 8.53 -5.93 14.35
CA LEU A 67 7.23 -5.81 15.02
C LEU A 67 7.06 -6.85 16.13
N GLU A 68 7.39 -8.12 15.85
CA GLU A 68 7.34 -9.20 16.85
C GLU A 68 8.28 -8.92 18.03
N ALA A 69 9.54 -8.58 17.74
CA ALA A 69 10.54 -8.30 18.77
C ALA A 69 10.15 -7.09 19.64
N ASP A 70 9.63 -6.02 19.02
CA ASP A 70 9.18 -4.84 19.74
C ASP A 70 7.94 -5.10 20.59
N LEU A 71 6.97 -5.86 20.08
CA LEU A 71 5.81 -6.28 20.88
C LEU A 71 6.24 -7.14 22.07
N GLN A 72 7.17 -8.07 21.90
CA GLN A 72 7.64 -8.92 23.00
C GLN A 72 8.46 -8.14 24.05
N ARG A 73 9.36 -7.28 23.58
CA ARG A 73 10.34 -6.61 24.45
C ARG A 73 9.80 -5.33 25.10
N LYS A 74 8.94 -4.58 24.40
CA LYS A 74 8.45 -3.27 24.85
C LYS A 74 7.05 -3.34 25.48
N LEU A 75 6.20 -4.29 25.09
CA LEU A 75 4.82 -4.38 25.58
C LEU A 75 4.69 -5.44 26.69
N HIS A 76 4.74 -4.96 27.94
CA HIS A 76 4.67 -5.83 29.12
C HIS A 76 3.23 -6.18 29.52
N GLY A 77 3.02 -7.40 30.01
CA GLY A 77 1.74 -7.85 30.57
C GLY A 77 0.61 -8.10 29.55
N GLN A 78 0.86 -7.90 28.25
CA GLN A 78 -0.16 -7.98 27.20
C GLN A 78 0.11 -9.10 26.18
N HIS A 79 0.37 -10.33 26.67
CA HIS A 79 0.71 -11.48 25.83
C HIS A 79 -0.36 -11.83 24.78
N LEU A 80 -1.64 -11.60 25.07
CA LEU A 80 -2.74 -11.80 24.10
C LEU A 80 -2.63 -10.87 22.90
N VAL A 81 -2.22 -9.62 23.12
CA VAL A 81 -2.06 -8.61 22.07
C VAL A 81 -0.88 -8.97 21.17
N GLN A 82 0.25 -9.39 21.77
CA GLN A 82 1.47 -9.74 21.03
C GLN A 82 1.19 -10.79 19.94
N LYS A 83 0.50 -11.89 20.28
CA LYS A 83 0.21 -12.97 19.33
C LYS A 83 -0.89 -12.58 18.33
N THR A 84 -1.96 -11.95 18.81
CA THR A 84 -3.15 -11.64 18.00
C THR A 84 -2.86 -10.55 16.96
N VAL A 85 -2.23 -9.45 17.37
CA VAL A 85 -1.90 -8.32 16.47
C VAL A 85 -0.93 -8.76 15.39
N LEU A 86 0.14 -9.46 15.76
CA LEU A 86 1.12 -9.97 14.80
C LEU A 86 0.48 -10.92 13.79
N GLY A 87 -0.37 -11.85 14.25
CA GLY A 87 -1.09 -12.79 13.40
C GLY A 87 -2.00 -12.09 12.39
N HIS A 88 -2.79 -11.11 12.82
CA HIS A 88 -3.68 -10.36 11.92
C HIS A 88 -2.92 -9.53 10.89
N ILE A 89 -1.87 -8.82 11.30
CA ILE A 89 -1.07 -7.99 10.39
C ILE A 89 -0.35 -8.89 9.36
N LYS A 90 0.29 -9.97 9.81
CA LYS A 90 0.96 -10.92 8.92
C LYS A 90 -0.02 -11.57 7.94
N GLY A 91 -1.20 -11.96 8.41
CA GLY A 91 -2.25 -12.53 7.58
C GLY A 91 -2.76 -11.55 6.52
N HIS A 92 -2.94 -10.28 6.89
CA HIS A 92 -3.39 -9.24 5.98
C HIS A 92 -2.36 -8.90 4.90
N LEU A 93 -1.08 -8.77 5.29
CA LEU A 93 0.00 -8.41 4.37
C LEU A 93 0.41 -9.56 3.43
N ARG A 94 0.02 -10.81 3.73
CA ARG A 94 0.29 -11.96 2.85
C ARG A 94 -0.54 -11.92 1.56
N THR A 95 -1.71 -11.30 1.58
CA THR A 95 -2.61 -11.23 0.43
C THR A 95 -2.38 -9.93 -0.35
N ASN A 96 -1.92 -10.05 -1.59
CA ASN A 96 -1.87 -8.89 -2.50
C ASN A 96 -3.29 -8.45 -2.84
N ASN A 97 -3.62 -7.18 -2.57
CA ASN A 97 -4.96 -6.58 -2.75
C ASN A 97 -6.09 -7.29 -1.96
N PRO A 98 -6.11 -7.16 -0.62
CA PRO A 98 -7.17 -7.75 0.20
C PRO A 98 -8.54 -7.14 -0.13
N SER A 99 -9.59 -7.96 -0.10
CA SER A 99 -10.97 -7.55 -0.40
C SER A 99 -11.57 -6.58 0.64
N LYS A 100 -10.95 -6.47 1.82
CA LYS A 100 -11.36 -5.59 2.91
C LYS A 100 -10.15 -5.10 3.69
N ALA A 101 -10.21 -3.87 4.19
CA ALA A 101 -9.22 -3.29 5.09
C ALA A 101 -9.16 -4.05 6.44
N LEU A 102 -7.96 -4.16 7.01
CA LEU A 102 -7.77 -4.66 8.37
C LEU A 102 -8.23 -3.60 9.38
N VAL A 103 -9.10 -4.01 10.31
CA VAL A 103 -9.56 -3.16 11.42
C VAL A 103 -9.17 -3.84 12.72
N LEU A 104 -8.47 -3.11 13.58
CA LEU A 104 -8.09 -3.54 14.92
C LEU A 104 -8.74 -2.60 15.94
N SER A 105 -9.34 -3.14 17.00
CA SER A 105 -9.90 -2.35 18.08
C SER A 105 -9.26 -2.73 19.41
N PHE A 106 -8.67 -1.74 20.08
CA PHE A 106 -8.04 -1.91 21.38
C PHE A 106 -8.92 -1.30 22.47
N HIS A 107 -9.43 -2.13 23.37
CA HIS A 107 -10.27 -1.71 24.50
C HIS A 107 -9.59 -2.05 25.83
N GLY A 108 -9.87 -1.25 26.88
CA GLY A 108 -9.35 -1.46 28.22
C GLY A 108 -9.11 -0.15 28.98
N PRO A 109 -8.58 -0.22 30.22
CA PRO A 109 -8.29 0.94 31.07
C PRO A 109 -7.28 1.91 30.44
N THR A 110 -7.22 3.14 30.93
CA THR A 110 -6.19 4.11 30.54
C THR A 110 -4.81 3.64 31.05
N GLY A 111 -3.72 4.08 30.38
CA GLY A 111 -2.35 3.74 30.80
C GLY A 111 -1.83 2.35 30.44
N VAL A 112 -2.67 1.40 29.98
CA VAL A 112 -2.25 0.00 29.68
C VAL A 112 -1.56 -0.20 28.32
N GLY A 113 -1.24 0.88 27.60
CA GLY A 113 -0.45 0.81 26.36
C GLY A 113 -1.24 0.71 25.04
N LYS A 114 -2.55 1.02 25.00
CA LYS A 114 -3.33 0.97 23.73
C LYS A 114 -2.73 1.81 22.60
N ASN A 115 -2.42 3.08 22.86
CA ASN A 115 -1.77 3.97 21.88
C ASN A 115 -0.32 3.55 21.59
N PHE A 116 0.33 2.92 22.57
CA PHE A 116 1.69 2.42 22.43
C PHE A 116 1.77 1.25 21.44
N VAL A 117 0.80 0.35 21.45
CA VAL A 117 0.67 -0.73 20.45
C VAL A 117 0.52 -0.15 19.04
N SER A 118 -0.39 0.81 18.85
CA SER A 118 -0.56 1.48 17.55
C SER A 118 0.73 2.16 17.08
N ARG A 119 1.50 2.76 18.00
CA ARG A 119 2.80 3.36 17.69
C ARG A 119 3.84 2.32 17.25
N ILE A 120 3.98 1.20 17.98
CA ILE A 120 4.88 0.11 17.59
C ILE A 120 4.55 -0.41 16.19
N ILE A 121 3.25 -0.57 15.89
CA ILE A 121 2.78 -1.01 14.56
C ILE A 121 3.24 -0.01 13.49
N ALA A 122 3.01 1.29 13.69
CA ALA A 122 3.38 2.32 12.72
C ALA A 122 4.91 2.36 12.51
N GLU A 123 5.70 2.36 13.58
CA GLU A 123 7.17 2.39 13.56
C GLU A 123 7.80 1.20 12.82
N ASN A 124 7.15 0.03 12.83
CA ASN A 124 7.66 -1.16 12.16
C ASN A 124 7.13 -1.35 10.72
N LEU A 125 5.94 -0.80 10.41
CA LEU A 125 5.36 -0.89 9.06
C LEU A 125 5.81 0.24 8.14
N TYR A 126 6.03 1.44 8.68
CA TYR A 126 6.35 2.65 7.91
C TYR A 126 7.68 3.24 8.36
N ARG A 127 8.47 3.71 7.39
CA ARG A 127 9.81 4.23 7.63
C ARG A 127 9.88 5.40 8.61
N GLU A 128 8.89 6.29 8.55
CA GLU A 128 8.80 7.47 9.42
C GLU A 128 7.84 7.26 10.61
N GLY A 129 7.37 6.02 10.80
CA GLY A 129 6.42 5.68 11.86
C GLY A 129 5.17 6.54 11.80
N LEU A 130 4.86 7.23 12.91
CA LEU A 130 3.70 8.12 13.03
C LEU A 130 3.81 9.41 12.19
N HIS A 131 5.01 9.79 11.75
CA HIS A 131 5.21 10.98 10.91
C HIS A 131 5.10 10.67 9.42
N SER A 132 4.95 9.40 9.07
CA SER A 132 4.76 8.96 7.69
C SER A 132 3.52 9.60 7.09
N LYS A 133 3.61 10.08 5.85
CA LYS A 133 2.45 10.57 5.06
C LYS A 133 1.33 9.55 4.88
N PHE A 134 1.60 8.27 5.16
CA PHE A 134 0.65 7.16 5.06
C PHE A 134 0.00 6.81 6.40
N VAL A 135 0.35 7.51 7.49
CA VAL A 135 -0.16 7.26 8.84
C VAL A 135 -0.83 8.52 9.36
N HIS A 136 -2.14 8.43 9.60
CA HIS A 136 -2.94 9.52 10.12
C HIS A 136 -3.33 9.24 11.57
N LEU A 137 -2.87 10.09 12.49
CA LEU A 137 -3.26 10.03 13.90
C LEU A 137 -4.39 11.03 14.15
N ILE A 138 -5.54 10.52 14.58
CA ILE A 138 -6.73 11.33 14.85
C ILE A 138 -7.19 11.07 16.29
N SER A 139 -7.34 12.14 17.07
CA SER A 139 -7.77 12.15 18.46
C SER A 139 -9.13 12.85 18.57
N ALA A 140 -10.21 12.07 18.68
CA ALA A 140 -11.58 12.62 18.69
C ALA A 140 -11.79 13.82 19.64
N THR A 141 -11.17 13.81 20.82
CA THR A 141 -11.25 14.93 21.79
C THR A 141 -10.58 16.23 21.33
N LYS A 142 -9.55 16.15 20.48
CA LYS A 142 -8.81 17.31 19.97
C LYS A 142 -9.42 17.80 18.66
N GLU A 143 -9.64 16.89 17.72
CA GLU A 143 -10.13 17.28 16.39
C GLU A 143 -11.65 17.49 16.37
N PHE A 144 -12.42 16.83 17.25
CA PHE A 144 -13.90 16.82 17.22
C PHE A 144 -14.54 17.10 18.60
N PRO A 145 -14.31 18.28 19.21
CA PRO A 145 -14.77 18.58 20.57
C PRO A 145 -16.29 18.84 20.70
N HIS A 146 -16.96 19.31 19.64
CA HIS A 146 -18.34 19.79 19.73
C HIS A 146 -19.33 18.88 18.97
N GLU A 147 -20.32 18.34 19.68
CA GLU A 147 -21.33 17.44 19.12
C GLU A 147 -22.17 18.11 18.02
N GLY A 148 -22.50 19.39 18.16
CA GLY A 148 -23.27 20.15 17.17
C GLY A 148 -22.60 20.28 15.80
N MET A 149 -21.29 20.00 15.69
CA MET A 149 -20.52 20.11 14.45
C MET A 149 -20.25 18.77 13.76
N VAL A 150 -20.87 17.67 14.21
CA VAL A 150 -20.71 16.34 13.61
C VAL A 150 -20.90 16.33 12.08
N PRO A 151 -21.90 17.01 11.48
CA PRO A 151 -22.05 17.03 10.02
C PRO A 151 -20.81 17.60 9.31
N PHE A 152 -20.25 18.69 9.82
CA PHE A 152 -19.04 19.31 9.28
C PHE A 152 -17.79 18.43 9.50
N TYR A 153 -17.68 17.80 10.66
CA TYR A 153 -16.57 16.91 10.97
C TYR A 153 -16.49 15.68 10.07
N LYS A 154 -17.64 15.13 9.64
CA LYS A 154 -17.69 14.03 8.68
C LYS A 154 -17.07 14.42 7.34
N GLU A 155 -17.41 15.59 6.82
CA GLU A 155 -16.86 16.09 5.55
C GLU A 155 -15.36 16.37 5.67
N ARG A 156 -14.93 17.02 6.76
CA ARG A 156 -13.51 17.26 7.01
C ARG A 156 -12.70 15.97 7.17
N LEU A 157 -13.27 14.92 7.76
CA LEU A 157 -12.61 13.62 7.91
C LEU A 157 -12.41 12.92 6.57
N LYS A 158 -13.42 12.95 5.68
CA LYS A 158 -13.29 12.41 4.32
C LYS A 158 -12.17 13.10 3.55
N ALA A 159 -12.19 14.44 3.53
CA ALA A 159 -11.19 15.25 2.83
C ALA A 159 -9.75 15.08 3.36
N TRP A 160 -9.55 14.50 4.55
CA TRP A 160 -8.22 14.25 5.11
C TRP A 160 -7.66 12.87 4.76
N ILE A 161 -8.53 11.91 4.47
CA ILE A 161 -8.18 10.50 4.19
C ILE A 161 -8.19 10.21 2.68
N GLU A 162 -9.03 10.90 1.92
CA GLU A 162 -9.15 10.82 0.45
C GLU A 162 -8.15 11.73 -0.28
#